data_AF-A0A820JXV8-F1
#
_entry.id   AF-A0A820JXV8-F1
#
_cell.length_a   1.000
_cell.length_b   1.000
_cell.length_c   1.000
_cell.angle_alpha   90.00
_cell.angle_beta   90.00
_cell.angle_gamma   90.00
#
_symmetry.space_group_name_H-M   'P 1'
#
loop_
_entity.id
_entity.type
_entity.pdbx_description
1 polymer ?
#
loop_
_entity_poly.entity_id
_entity_poly.type
_entity_poly.pdbx_seq_one_letter_code
_entity_poly.pdbx_strand_id
1 'polypeptide(L)'
;MNFPRAANDDWPGISTIFSFDKVDNRPVSHHILIAYDELYSVEYFHRKLKPYWKCNGLEIDELLIKAETEYASVRNRCNEFNKILSKELNDRGGIKYSKVAELAFRQCLSAH
;
A
#
# COMPACT_ATOMS: atom_id res chain seq x y z
N MET A 1 28.21 -12.44 24.81
CA MET A 1 27.34 -11.28 24.47
C MET A 1 27.99 -10.56 23.31
N ASN A 2 27.40 -10.59 22.11
CA ASN A 2 27.95 -9.89 20.95
C ASN A 2 27.39 -8.47 20.91
N PHE A 3 28.17 -7.51 21.38
CA PHE A 3 27.90 -6.08 21.24
C PHE A 3 29.18 -5.36 20.77
N PRO A 4 29.09 -4.46 19.78
CA PRO A 4 27.89 -4.04 19.04
C PRO A 4 27.44 -5.04 17.94
N ARG A 5 26.16 -5.01 17.59
CA ARG A 5 25.52 -5.82 16.53
C ARG A 5 25.35 -5.00 15.24
N ALA A 6 25.42 -5.65 14.07
CA ALA A 6 25.14 -5.02 12.78
C ALA A 6 23.64 -4.67 12.66
N ALA A 7 23.34 -3.57 11.95
CA ALA A 7 21.98 -3.06 11.85
C ALA A 7 20.98 -4.08 11.28
N ASN A 8 21.43 -5.07 10.50
CA ASN A 8 20.62 -6.06 9.78
C ASN A 8 20.61 -7.46 10.40
N ASP A 9 21.15 -7.61 11.61
CA ASP A 9 21.28 -8.91 12.28
C ASP A 9 19.98 -9.28 13.02
N ASP A 10 19.45 -10.48 12.76
CA ASP A 10 18.15 -11.01 13.23
C ASP A 10 16.92 -10.11 12.99
N TRP A 11 16.81 -9.46 11.83
CA TRP A 11 15.59 -8.70 11.51
C TRP A 11 14.37 -9.60 11.31
N PRO A 12 13.19 -9.21 11.85
CA PRO A 12 11.96 -9.89 11.52
C PRO A 12 11.68 -9.72 10.02
N GLY A 13 11.53 -10.85 9.33
CA GLY A 13 11.19 -10.91 7.91
C GLY A 13 9.84 -11.56 7.69
N ILE A 14 9.14 -11.15 6.64
CA ILE A 14 7.96 -11.84 6.12
C ILE A 14 8.29 -12.41 4.75
N SER A 15 7.96 -13.67 4.52
CA SER A 15 8.18 -14.36 3.24
C SER A 15 6.93 -15.13 2.84
N THR A 16 6.66 -15.19 1.54
CA THR A 16 5.58 -15.99 0.96
C THR A 16 6.07 -16.70 -0.29
N ILE A 17 5.52 -17.88 -0.58
CA ILE A 17 5.89 -18.73 -1.71
C ILE A 17 4.60 -19.13 -2.43
N PHE A 18 4.58 -18.98 -3.76
CA PHE A 18 3.53 -19.54 -4.62
C PHE A 18 4.08 -20.71 -5.43
N SER A 19 3.30 -21.78 -5.50
CA SER A 19 3.48 -22.85 -6.46
C SER A 19 2.46 -22.66 -7.58
N PHE A 20 2.94 -22.44 -8.81
CA PHE A 20 2.06 -22.18 -9.97
C PHE A 20 1.64 -23.45 -10.73
N ASP A 21 2.01 -24.63 -10.22
CA ASP A 21 1.75 -25.94 -10.81
C ASP A 21 1.87 -25.96 -12.35
N LYS A 22 0.98 -26.67 -13.06
CA LYS A 22 0.98 -26.72 -14.53
C LYS A 22 0.33 -25.45 -15.09
N VAL A 23 1.18 -24.57 -15.62
CA VAL A 23 0.74 -23.38 -16.37
C VAL A 23 0.23 -23.78 -17.75
N ASP A 24 -0.97 -23.31 -18.12
CA ASP A 24 -1.53 -23.43 -19.47
C ASP A 24 -1.84 -22.04 -20.06
N ASN A 25 -2.53 -21.99 -21.20
CA ASN A 25 -2.83 -20.73 -21.88
C ASN A 25 -3.94 -19.89 -21.20
N ARG A 26 -4.52 -20.34 -20.08
CA ARG A 26 -5.52 -19.58 -19.33
C ARG A 26 -4.82 -18.67 -18.33
N PRO A 27 -5.06 -17.35 -18.38
CA PRO A 27 -4.46 -16.43 -17.43
C PRO A 27 -5.04 -16.65 -16.03
N VAL A 28 -4.17 -16.71 -15.02
CA VAL A 28 -4.52 -16.79 -13.60
C VAL A 28 -3.79 -15.66 -12.87
N SER A 29 -4.49 -14.98 -11.95
CA SER A 29 -3.91 -13.96 -11.07
C SER A 29 -3.87 -14.46 -9.64
N HIS A 30 -2.76 -14.21 -8.95
CA HIS A 30 -2.60 -14.46 -7.52
C HIS A 30 -2.30 -13.13 -6.83
N HIS A 31 -2.88 -12.91 -5.66
CA HIS A 31 -2.68 -11.70 -4.88
C HIS A 31 -2.01 -12.02 -3.55
N ILE A 32 -1.04 -11.18 -3.17
CA ILE A 32 -0.48 -11.14 -1.82
C ILE A 32 -0.94 -9.81 -1.23
N LEU A 33 -1.62 -9.89 -0.09
CA LEU A 33 -2.02 -8.70 0.64
C LEU A 33 -1.09 -8.51 1.81
N ILE A 34 -0.61 -7.27 1.97
CA ILE A 34 0.23 -6.86 3.09
C ILE A 34 -0.49 -5.68 3.73
N ALA A 35 -0.69 -5.76 5.04
CA ALA A 35 -1.31 -4.70 5.81
C ALA A 35 -0.50 -4.42 7.08
N TYR A 36 -0.62 -3.20 7.57
CA TYR A 36 -0.07 -2.75 8.84
C TYR A 36 -1.23 -2.48 9.79
N ASP A 37 -1.34 -3.28 10.86
CA ASP A 37 -2.37 -3.07 11.89
C ASP A 37 -1.88 -2.05 12.92
N GLU A 38 -2.28 -0.80 12.71
CA GLU A 38 -2.04 0.27 13.66
C GLU A 38 -3.06 0.21 14.81
N LEU A 39 -2.59 -0.07 16.03
CA LEU A 39 -3.47 -0.11 17.21
C LEU A 39 -3.98 1.29 17.61
N TYR A 40 -3.12 2.31 17.52
CA TYR A 40 -3.41 3.71 17.82
C TYR A 40 -2.61 4.61 16.88
N SER A 41 -3.26 5.61 16.29
CA SER A 41 -2.67 6.46 15.26
C SER A 41 -2.07 7.75 15.81
N VAL A 42 -2.73 8.34 16.82
CA VAL A 42 -2.29 9.59 17.44
C VAL A 42 -2.59 9.55 18.93
N GLU A 43 -1.71 10.11 19.74
CA GLU A 43 -2.04 10.48 21.12
C GLU A 43 -2.33 11.98 21.20
N TYR A 44 -3.56 12.33 21.58
CA TYR A 44 -4.03 13.70 21.69
C TYR A 44 -4.41 14.01 23.14
N PHE A 45 -3.65 14.87 23.82
CA PHE A 45 -3.84 15.19 25.25
C PHE A 45 -4.04 13.94 26.13
N HIS A 46 -3.06 13.03 26.10
CA HIS A 46 -3.07 11.75 26.83
C HIS A 46 -4.21 10.78 26.45
N ARG A 47 -4.90 11.05 25.34
CA ARG A 47 -5.90 10.16 24.78
C ARG A 47 -5.37 9.51 23.51
N LYS A 48 -5.23 8.19 23.55
CA LYS A 48 -4.92 7.39 22.36
C LYS A 48 -6.14 7.31 21.46
N LEU A 49 -5.97 7.72 20.20
CA LEU A 49 -7.01 7.69 19.17
C LEU A 49 -6.75 6.53 18.22
N LYS A 50 -7.81 5.78 17.92
CA LYS A 50 -7.76 4.74 16.89
C LYS A 50 -7.57 5.38 15.51
N PRO A 51 -6.92 4.68 14.57
CA PRO A 51 -6.83 5.16 13.20
C PRO A 51 -8.21 5.28 12.56
N TYR A 52 -8.33 6.22 11.61
CA TYR A 52 -9.61 6.54 10.97
C TYR A 52 -10.26 5.31 10.29
N TRP A 53 -9.46 4.39 9.75
CA TRP A 53 -9.97 3.18 9.11
C TRP A 53 -10.67 2.22 10.11
N LYS A 54 -10.33 2.27 11.40
CA LYS A 54 -11.00 1.51 12.48
C LYS A 54 -12.26 2.20 13.02
N CYS A 55 -12.63 3.39 12.54
CA CYS A 55 -13.75 4.17 13.10
C CYS A 55 -15.09 3.43 13.14
N ASN A 56 -15.32 2.50 12.20
CA ASN A 56 -16.55 1.70 12.13
C ASN A 56 -16.43 0.30 12.77
N GLY A 57 -15.39 0.07 13.58
CA GLY A 57 -15.14 -1.22 14.23
C GLY A 57 -14.54 -2.29 13.33
N LEU A 58 -14.01 -1.90 12.16
CA LEU A 58 -13.35 -2.79 11.21
C LEU A 58 -12.04 -3.32 11.80
N GLU A 59 -11.87 -4.64 11.81
CA GLU A 59 -10.60 -5.27 12.20
C GLU A 59 -9.73 -5.62 10.98
N ILE A 60 -8.46 -5.96 11.21
CA ILE A 60 -7.45 -6.08 10.14
C ILE A 60 -7.74 -7.22 9.16
N ASP A 61 -8.31 -8.32 9.64
CA ASP A 61 -8.73 -9.47 8.85
C ASP A 61 -9.91 -9.12 7.93
N GLU A 62 -10.89 -8.39 8.45
CA GLU A 62 -12.00 -7.86 7.65
C GLU A 62 -11.51 -6.85 6.60
N LEU A 63 -10.53 -6.02 6.95
CA LEU A 63 -9.89 -5.09 6.01
C LEU A 63 -9.20 -5.82 4.86
N LEU A 64 -8.48 -6.91 5.14
CA LEU A 64 -7.81 -7.71 4.10
C LEU A 64 -8.83 -8.38 3.16
N ILE A 65 -9.91 -8.96 3.69
CA ILE A 65 -10.99 -9.55 2.88
C ILE A 65 -11.63 -8.48 1.99
N LYS A 66 -11.91 -7.30 2.57
CA LYS A 66 -12.48 -6.17 1.83
C LYS A 66 -11.54 -5.70 0.72
N ALA A 67 -10.24 -5.58 1.00
CA ALA A 67 -9.25 -5.15 0.03
C ALA A 67 -9.17 -6.11 -1.18
N GLU A 68 -9.23 -7.42 -0.95
CA GLU A 68 -9.27 -8.41 -2.03
C GLU A 68 -10.59 -8.32 -2.82
N THR A 69 -11.71 -8.23 -2.12
CA THR A 69 -13.04 -8.13 -2.75
C THR A 69 -13.17 -6.88 -3.64
N GLU A 70 -12.62 -5.75 -3.20
CA GLU A 70 -12.68 -4.48 -3.91
C GLU A 70 -11.52 -4.26 -4.89
N TYR A 71 -10.53 -5.17 -4.94
CA TYR A 71 -9.27 -5.00 -5.66
C TYR A 71 -9.46 -4.53 -7.10
N ALA A 72 -10.29 -5.24 -7.88
CA ALA A 72 -10.49 -4.91 -9.29
C ALA A 72 -11.09 -3.50 -9.48
N SER A 73 -12.05 -3.12 -8.64
CA SER A 73 -12.71 -1.81 -8.69
C SER A 73 -11.73 -0.69 -8.31
N VAL A 74 -11.01 -0.87 -7.21
CA VAL A 74 -9.99 0.10 -6.75
C VAL A 74 -8.88 0.24 -7.79
N ARG A 75 -8.38 -0.87 -8.35
CA ARG A 75 -7.35 -0.85 -9.39
C ARG A 75 -7.78 -0.08 -10.62
N ASN A 76 -9.03 -0.25 -11.07
CA ASN A 76 -9.58 0.49 -12.20
C ASN A 76 -9.64 1.99 -11.91
N ARG A 77 -10.10 2.40 -10.72
CA ARG A 77 -10.12 3.80 -10.30
C ARG A 77 -8.72 4.41 -10.22
N CYS A 78 -7.74 3.68 -9.69
CA CYS A 78 -6.35 4.12 -9.67
C CYS A 78 -5.78 4.31 -11.08
N ASN A 79 -6.07 3.39 -12.00
CA ASN A 79 -5.61 3.51 -13.39
C ASN A 79 -6.21 4.73 -14.09
N GLU A 80 -7.52 4.98 -13.93
CA GLU A 80 -8.19 6.14 -14.51
C GLU A 80 -7.65 7.46 -13.93
N PHE A 81 -7.53 7.54 -12.60
CA PHE A 81 -6.95 8.70 -11.95
C PHE A 81 -5.52 8.96 -12.42
N ASN A 82 -4.68 7.93 -12.51
CA ASN A 82 -3.29 8.08 -12.97
C ASN A 82 -3.22 8.60 -14.42
N LYS A 83 -4.08 8.11 -15.32
CA LYS A 83 -4.14 8.63 -16.71
C LYS A 83 -4.49 10.12 -16.74
N ILE A 84 -5.50 10.53 -15.99
CA ILE A 84 -5.95 11.92 -15.92
C ILE A 84 -4.83 12.79 -15.35
N LEU A 85 -4.24 12.40 -14.22
CA LEU A 85 -3.18 13.13 -13.55
C LEU A 85 -1.95 13.30 -14.46
N SER A 86 -1.45 12.20 -15.05
CA SER A 86 -0.30 12.24 -15.97
C SER A 86 -0.57 13.13 -17.18
N LYS A 87 -1.77 13.05 -17.77
CA LYS A 87 -2.14 13.90 -18.90
C LYS A 87 -2.11 15.38 -18.51
N GLU A 88 -2.79 15.75 -17.42
CA GLU A 88 -2.86 17.14 -16.99
C GLU A 88 -1.50 17.73 -16.61
N LEU A 89 -0.64 16.95 -15.94
CA LEU A 89 0.70 17.41 -15.59
C LEU A 89 1.59 17.55 -16.83
N ASN A 90 1.49 16.62 -17.78
CA ASN A 90 2.22 16.71 -19.03
C ASN A 90 1.78 17.91 -19.88
N ASP A 91 0.48 18.20 -19.96
CA ASP A 91 -0.03 19.35 -20.71
C ASP A 91 0.45 20.69 -20.11
N ARG A 92 0.68 20.72 -18.78
CA ARG A 92 1.13 21.93 -18.07
C ARG A 92 2.65 22.13 -18.06
N GLY A 93 3.44 21.07 -18.03
CA GLY A 93 4.90 21.16 -17.82
C GLY A 93 5.76 20.15 -18.59
N GLY A 94 5.16 19.36 -19.47
CA GLY A 94 5.82 18.29 -20.21
C GLY A 94 6.21 17.07 -19.37
N ILE A 95 6.80 16.08 -20.05
CA ILE A 95 7.07 14.75 -19.48
C ILE A 95 7.93 14.80 -18.22
N LYS A 96 8.95 15.65 -18.18
CA LYS A 96 9.88 15.74 -17.03
C LYS A 96 9.16 16.26 -15.79
N TYR A 97 8.32 17.29 -15.95
CA TYR A 97 7.52 17.83 -14.86
C TYR A 97 6.50 16.81 -14.34
N SER A 98 5.79 16.12 -15.24
CA SER A 98 4.82 15.08 -14.88
C SER A 98 5.41 14.01 -13.97
N LYS A 99 6.60 13.50 -14.32
CA LYS A 99 7.28 12.46 -13.53
C LYS A 99 7.62 12.92 -12.10
N VAL A 100 8.15 14.13 -11.95
CA VAL A 100 8.51 14.66 -10.62
C VAL A 100 7.26 14.92 -9.79
N ALA A 101 6.21 15.49 -10.38
CA ALA A 101 4.96 15.77 -9.69
C ALA A 101 4.21 14.49 -9.27
N GLU A 102 4.20 13.45 -10.12
CA GLU A 102 3.64 12.14 -9.77
C GLU A 102 4.39 11.48 -8.61
N LEU A 103 5.73 11.58 -8.58
CA LEU A 103 6.53 11.09 -7.46
C LEU A 103 6.24 11.85 -6.17
N ALA A 104 6.18 13.19 -6.25
CA ALA A 104 5.84 14.03 -5.10
C ALA A 104 4.44 13.70 -4.57
N PHE A 105 3.45 13.51 -5.44
CA PHE A 105 2.09 13.10 -5.05
C PHE A 105 2.09 11.76 -4.30
N ARG A 106 2.82 10.75 -4.80
CA ARG A 106 2.96 9.44 -4.12
C ARG A 106 3.64 9.58 -2.77
N GLN A 107 4.66 10.44 -2.66
CA GLN A 107 5.35 10.70 -1.41
C GLN A 107 4.42 11.33 -0.38
N CYS A 108 3.62 12.34 -0.77
CA CYS A 108 2.67 13.00 0.13
C CYS A 108 1.61 12.06 0.68
N LEU A 109 1.14 11.10 -0.12
CA LEU A 109 0.18 10.08 0.33
C LEU A 109 0.81 8.98 1.20
N SER A 110 2.10 8.70 1.02
CA SER A 110 2.81 7.68 1.79
C SER A 110 3.42 8.23 3.09
N ALA A 111 3.42 9.55 3.27
CA ALA A 111 3.88 10.22 4.48
C ALA A 111 2.80 10.10 5.58
N HIS A 112 2.67 8.90 6.12
CA HIS A 112 2.03 8.63 7.39
C HIS A 112 3.04 8.78 8.53
#